data_AF-A0A7J8HT95-F1
#
_entry.id   AF-A0A7J8HT95-F1
#
_cell.length_a   1.000
_cell.length_b   1.000
_cell.length_c   1.000
_cell.angle_alpha   90.00
_cell.angle_beta   90.00
_cell.angle_gamma   90.00
#
_symmetry.space_group_name_H-M   'P 1'
#
loop_
_entity.id
_entity.type
_entity.pdbx_description
1 polymer ?
#
loop_
_entity_poly.entity_id
_entity_poly.type
_entity_poly.pdbx_seq_one_letter_code
_entity_poly.pdbx_strand_id
1 'polypeptide(L)'
;MACAAVVVPGFLRSSVGAICTQAASLRLMPSTLRHLTLASIMKSKKKTDHLERTANVVRREVVSAAKVCGAANESPSVKRLCLLVADKDFSFKAGQWIDFFIPGVSVVGGFSICSSPRLLEQERMIELAVKYTNHPPALWIHNQMLQIRR
;
A
#
# COMPACT_ATOMS: atom_id res chain seq x y z
N MET A 1 -4.09 8.47 -17.58
CA MET A 1 -3.27 8.48 -16.34
C MET A 1 -1.95 7.82 -16.66
N ALA A 2 -0.84 8.26 -16.06
CA ALA A 2 0.48 7.66 -16.28
C ALA A 2 1.10 7.28 -14.95
N CYS A 3 1.57 6.04 -14.84
CA CYS A 3 2.33 5.51 -13.71
C CYS A 3 3.83 5.68 -13.98
N ALA A 4 4.63 5.86 -12.93
CA ALA A 4 6.08 5.76 -12.96
C ALA A 4 6.53 4.83 -11.82
N ALA A 5 7.71 4.22 -11.93
CA ALA A 5 8.12 3.12 -11.05
C ALA A 5 9.27 3.52 -10.11
N VAL A 6 9.24 3.08 -8.85
CA VAL A 6 10.27 3.43 -7.85
C VAL A 6 10.73 2.23 -7.02
N VAL A 7 12.06 2.04 -6.86
CA VAL A 7 12.71 0.90 -6.18
C VAL A 7 13.48 1.34 -4.91
N VAL A 8 13.34 0.61 -3.78
CA VAL A 8 14.02 0.88 -2.49
C VAL A 8 14.68 -0.39 -1.87
N PRO A 9 16.02 -0.48 -1.69
CA PRO A 9 16.68 -1.68 -1.14
C PRO A 9 16.27 -1.98 0.31
N GLY A 10 16.13 -3.27 0.66
CA GLY A 10 15.54 -3.73 1.92
C GLY A 10 16.35 -4.79 2.69
N PHE A 11 15.99 -5.03 3.96
CA PHE A 11 16.60 -6.00 4.88
C PHE A 11 15.52 -6.85 5.62
N LEU A 12 15.90 -8.04 6.10
CA LEU A 12 15.01 -9.11 6.61
C LEU A 12 14.38 -8.77 7.99
N ARG A 13 13.06 -8.91 8.25
CA ARG A 13 12.15 -10.10 8.35
C ARG A 13 12.30 -10.97 9.62
N SER A 14 11.29 -10.95 10.50
CA SER A 14 10.89 -12.09 11.37
C SER A 14 9.47 -11.92 11.98
N SER A 15 8.94 -13.00 12.59
CA SER A 15 7.54 -13.23 13.07
C SER A 15 7.54 -14.33 14.17
N VAL A 16 6.47 -14.75 14.89
CA VAL A 16 5.02 -14.93 14.66
C VAL A 16 4.25 -14.85 16.00
N GLY A 17 2.90 -14.70 16.04
CA GLY A 17 2.11 -14.95 17.26
C GLY A 17 0.59 -15.15 17.04
N ALA A 18 0.00 -16.20 17.63
CA ALA A 18 -1.43 -16.56 17.54
C ALA A 18 -1.92 -17.25 18.83
N ILE A 19 -3.16 -17.01 19.28
CA ILE A 19 -3.82 -17.75 20.39
C ILE A 19 -5.32 -17.93 20.10
N CYS A 20 -5.90 -19.03 20.59
CA CYS A 20 -7.29 -19.47 20.45
C CYS A 20 -7.93 -19.69 21.85
N THR A 21 -9.24 -19.45 22.00
CA THR A 21 -10.04 -19.89 23.17
C THR A 21 -11.46 -20.33 22.78
N GLN A 22 -12.06 -21.18 23.62
CA GLN A 22 -13.32 -21.93 23.38
C GLN A 22 -14.52 -21.28 24.09
N ALA A 23 -15.76 -21.60 23.67
CA ALA A 23 -16.94 -21.59 24.55
C ALA A 23 -18.11 -22.47 24.06
N ALA A 24 -18.94 -22.90 25.01
CA ALA A 24 -19.93 -23.98 24.99
C ALA A 24 -21.17 -23.84 24.09
N SER A 25 -21.94 -24.93 24.02
CA SER A 25 -23.16 -25.14 23.20
C SER A 25 -24.45 -24.89 23.99
N LEU A 26 -25.46 -24.31 23.34
CA LEU A 26 -26.87 -24.36 23.75
C LEU A 26 -27.76 -24.66 22.53
N ARG A 27 -28.71 -25.58 22.68
CA ARG A 27 -29.69 -25.96 21.64
C ARG A 27 -31.03 -25.27 21.91
N LEU A 28 -31.63 -24.65 20.90
CA LEU A 28 -33.02 -24.22 20.89
C LEU A 28 -33.71 -24.66 19.60
N MET A 29 -35.00 -24.98 19.70
CA MET A 29 -35.81 -25.58 18.62
C MET A 29 -36.30 -24.54 17.59
N PRO A 30 -36.61 -24.97 16.34
CA PRO A 30 -36.87 -24.05 15.23
C PRO A 30 -38.30 -23.50 15.24
N SER A 31 -38.45 -22.19 15.42
CA SER A 31 -39.70 -21.48 15.15
C SER A 31 -39.73 -20.95 13.71
N THR A 32 -40.85 -21.16 13.02
CA THR A 32 -41.02 -20.84 11.59
C THR A 32 -41.21 -19.35 11.36
N LEU A 33 -40.13 -18.65 10.99
CA LEU A 33 -40.21 -17.34 10.32
C LEU A 33 -39.73 -17.48 8.86
N ARG A 34 -40.68 -17.36 7.92
CA ARG A 34 -40.39 -17.29 6.48
C ARG A 34 -39.80 -15.92 6.12
N HIS A 35 -38.53 -15.72 6.48
CA HIS A 35 -37.76 -14.60 5.94
C HIS A 35 -37.11 -15.03 4.62
N LEU A 36 -37.32 -14.25 3.55
CA LEU A 36 -36.62 -14.41 2.27
C LEU A 36 -35.16 -13.96 2.42
N THR A 37 -34.36 -14.76 3.12
CA THR A 37 -32.93 -14.51 3.30
C THR A 37 -32.20 -14.94 2.03
N LEU A 38 -32.25 -14.09 1.01
CA LEU A 38 -31.33 -14.17 -0.13
C LEU A 38 -29.95 -13.73 0.38
N ALA A 39 -29.29 -14.65 1.08
CA ALA A 39 -27.93 -14.50 1.55
C ALA A 39 -26.99 -14.46 0.34
N SER A 40 -26.86 -13.29 -0.26
CA SER A 40 -25.82 -13.00 -1.22
C SER A 40 -24.49 -13.15 -0.50
N ILE A 41 -23.90 -14.34 -0.60
CA ILE A 41 -22.52 -14.59 -0.23
C ILE A 41 -21.69 -13.80 -1.24
N MET A 42 -21.51 -12.51 -0.94
CA MET A 42 -20.57 -11.65 -1.63
C MET A 42 -19.17 -12.21 -1.37
N LYS A 43 -18.78 -13.17 -2.22
CA LYS A 43 -17.43 -13.71 -2.28
C LYS A 43 -16.53 -12.51 -2.55
N SER A 44 -15.91 -11.98 -1.49
CA SER A 44 -14.90 -10.94 -1.60
C SER A 44 -13.86 -11.45 -2.59
N LYS A 45 -13.83 -10.86 -3.79
CA LYS A 45 -12.81 -11.22 -4.78
C LYS A 45 -11.48 -10.98 -4.09
N LYS A 46 -10.67 -12.04 -3.96
CA LYS A 46 -9.28 -11.97 -3.47
C LYS A 46 -8.67 -10.74 -4.10
N LYS A 47 -8.12 -9.82 -3.29
CA LYS A 47 -7.52 -8.59 -3.82
C LYS A 47 -6.48 -9.00 -4.85
N THR A 48 -6.78 -8.72 -6.11
CA THR A 48 -5.90 -8.94 -7.26
C THR A 48 -4.62 -8.14 -7.05
N ASP A 49 -3.53 -8.59 -7.67
CA ASP A 49 -2.29 -7.83 -7.62
C ASP A 49 -2.50 -6.41 -8.18
N HIS A 50 -1.66 -5.50 -7.73
CA HIS A 50 -1.74 -4.11 -8.14
C HIS A 50 -1.57 -3.97 -9.68
N LEU A 51 -0.65 -4.73 -10.28
CA LEU A 51 -0.42 -4.70 -11.72
C LEU A 51 -1.61 -5.30 -12.48
N GLU A 52 -2.20 -6.40 -12.00
CA GLU A 52 -3.44 -6.97 -12.57
C GLU A 52 -4.58 -5.95 -12.58
N ARG A 53 -4.78 -5.25 -11.45
CA ARG A 53 -5.86 -4.24 -11.31
C ARG A 53 -5.66 -3.04 -12.25
N THR A 54 -4.42 -2.76 -12.64
CA THR A 54 -4.04 -1.57 -13.41
C THR A 54 -3.38 -1.93 -14.74
N ALA A 55 -3.61 -3.14 -15.26
CA ALA A 55 -3.01 -3.64 -16.49
C ALA A 55 -3.35 -2.74 -17.70
N ASN A 56 -4.59 -2.26 -17.76
CA ASN A 56 -5.10 -1.39 -18.83
C ASN A 56 -4.71 0.10 -18.65
N VAL A 57 -3.91 0.45 -17.64
CA VAL A 57 -3.43 1.82 -17.41
C VAL A 57 -2.09 2.00 -18.13
N VAL A 58 -2.02 3.00 -19.01
CA VAL A 58 -0.79 3.39 -19.70
C VAL A 58 0.26 3.78 -18.66
N ARG A 59 1.41 3.12 -18.70
CA ARG A 59 2.58 3.44 -17.86
C ARG A 59 3.53 4.33 -18.65
N ARG A 60 4.20 5.27 -17.97
CA ARG A 60 5.43 5.84 -18.48
C ARG A 60 6.54 4.83 -18.22
N GLU A 61 7.44 4.67 -19.17
CA GLU A 61 8.55 3.71 -19.09
C GLU A 61 9.66 4.16 -18.11
N VAL A 62 9.47 5.28 -17.41
CA VAL A 62 10.43 5.84 -16.46
C VAL A 62 10.37 5.10 -15.13
N VAL A 63 11.46 4.37 -14.84
CA VAL A 63 11.72 3.69 -13.57
C VAL A 63 12.89 4.40 -12.87
N SER A 64 12.63 5.06 -11.75
CA SER A 64 13.66 5.76 -10.96
C SER A 64 13.91 5.05 -9.63
N ALA A 65 15.16 4.79 -9.27
CA ALA A 65 15.49 4.52 -7.88
C ALA A 65 15.09 5.72 -6.99
N ALA A 66 14.73 5.47 -5.73
CA ALA A 66 14.56 6.52 -4.74
C ALA A 66 15.06 6.11 -3.36
N LYS A 67 15.51 7.08 -2.58
CA LYS A 67 15.86 6.91 -1.17
C LYS A 67 14.72 7.39 -0.30
N VAL A 68 14.36 6.62 0.73
CA VAL A 68 13.40 7.09 1.74
C VAL A 68 14.11 8.04 2.69
N CYS A 69 13.67 9.30 2.72
CA CYS A 69 14.29 10.35 3.55
C CYS A 69 13.59 10.51 4.91
N GLY A 70 12.30 10.17 4.98
CA GLY A 70 11.55 10.25 6.21
C GLY A 70 10.13 9.75 6.05
N ALA A 71 9.43 9.63 7.19
CA ALA A 71 8.00 9.41 7.22
C ALA A 71 7.40 10.07 8.47
N ALA A 72 6.15 10.50 8.35
CA ALA A 72 5.37 11.12 9.43
C ALA A 72 3.96 10.51 9.45
N ASN A 73 3.34 10.43 10.63
CA ASN A 73 1.96 9.99 10.75
C ASN A 73 1.02 11.20 10.58
N GLU A 74 0.24 11.23 9.52
CA GLU A 74 -0.75 12.29 9.27
C GLU A 74 -2.08 12.00 9.97
N SER A 75 -2.35 10.72 10.25
CA SER A 75 -3.47 10.25 11.07
C SER A 75 -3.15 8.86 11.64
N PRO A 76 -3.97 8.31 12.56
CA PRO A 76 -3.81 6.95 13.06
C PRO A 76 -3.83 5.85 11.97
N SER A 77 -4.29 6.17 10.76
CA SER A 77 -4.36 5.21 9.63
C SER A 77 -3.59 5.64 8.38
N VAL A 78 -2.91 6.80 8.36
CA VAL A 78 -2.22 7.32 7.18
C VAL A 78 -0.84 7.84 7.56
N LYS A 79 0.18 7.37 6.84
CA LYS A 79 1.57 7.80 6.98
C LYS A 79 2.00 8.53 5.70
N ARG A 80 2.56 9.73 5.82
CA ARG A 80 3.27 10.43 4.74
C ARG A 80 4.67 9.83 4.62
N LEU A 81 5.06 9.45 3.41
CA LEU A 81 6.38 8.91 3.08
C LEU A 81 7.12 9.88 2.15
N CYS A 82 8.29 10.38 2.55
CA CYS A 82 9.09 11.32 1.78
C CYS A 82 10.21 10.56 1.05
N LEU A 83 10.26 10.68 -0.28
CA LEU A 83 11.18 9.95 -1.17
C LEU A 83 12.03 10.94 -1.98
N LEU A 84 13.36 10.78 -1.95
CA LEU A 84 14.30 11.47 -2.82
C LEU A 84 14.51 10.67 -4.10
N VAL A 85 14.11 11.24 -5.24
CA VAL A 85 14.10 10.61 -6.56
C VAL A 85 15.43 10.82 -7.28
N ALA A 86 16.12 9.72 -7.59
CA ALA A 86 17.47 9.76 -8.15
C ALA A 86 17.55 10.21 -9.63
N ASP A 87 16.59 9.79 -10.47
CA ASP A 87 16.56 10.10 -11.91
C ASP A 87 16.11 11.54 -12.16
N LYS A 88 17.00 12.37 -12.71
CA LYS A 88 16.72 13.79 -12.98
C LYS A 88 15.56 14.03 -13.94
N ASP A 89 15.30 13.11 -14.88
CA ASP A 89 14.28 13.28 -15.92
C ASP A 89 12.90 12.77 -15.48
N PHE A 90 12.82 12.15 -14.30
CA PHE A 90 11.55 11.81 -13.65
C PHE A 90 10.68 13.07 -13.47
N SER A 91 9.44 13.00 -13.95
CA SER A 91 8.45 14.08 -13.86
C SER A 91 7.02 13.52 -13.70
N PHE A 92 6.18 14.22 -12.94
CA PHE A 92 4.77 13.86 -12.75
C PHE A 92 3.86 15.10 -12.80
N LYS A 93 2.56 14.86 -12.96
CA LYS A 93 1.50 15.87 -12.83
C LYS A 93 0.69 15.60 -11.56
N ALA A 94 0.18 16.65 -10.91
CA ALA A 94 -0.69 16.50 -9.74
C ALA A 94 -1.87 15.55 -10.02
N GLY A 95 -2.24 14.73 -9.03
CA GLY A 95 -3.24 13.67 -9.18
C GLY A 95 -2.73 12.36 -9.80
N GLN A 96 -1.45 12.29 -10.20
CA GLN A 96 -0.82 11.02 -10.57
C GLN A 96 -0.42 10.18 -9.35
N TRP A 97 -0.19 8.91 -9.62
CA TRP A 97 0.17 7.88 -8.66
C TRP A 97 1.29 7.01 -9.26
N ILE A 98 2.08 6.36 -8.42
CA ILE A 98 3.26 5.58 -8.83
C ILE A 98 3.12 4.10 -8.48
N ASP A 99 3.79 3.27 -9.27
CA ASP A 99 4.06 1.87 -8.97
C ASP A 99 5.30 1.84 -8.04
N PHE A 100 5.12 1.43 -6.78
CA PHE A 100 6.15 1.40 -5.74
C PHE A 100 6.63 -0.03 -5.51
N PHE A 101 7.89 -0.27 -5.83
CA PHE A 101 8.60 -1.54 -5.77
C PHE A 101 9.51 -1.53 -4.54
N ILE A 102 9.36 -2.55 -3.69
CA ILE A 102 10.16 -2.68 -2.47
C ILE A 102 10.92 -4.00 -2.56
N PRO A 103 12.22 -4.00 -2.89
CA PRO A 103 13.14 -5.11 -2.68
C PRO A 103 12.85 -5.92 -1.40
N GLY A 104 12.64 -7.22 -1.59
CA GLY A 104 12.20 -8.16 -0.55
C GLY A 104 10.68 -8.31 -0.40
N VAL A 105 9.87 -7.48 -1.06
CA VAL A 105 8.40 -7.58 -1.13
C VAL A 105 7.99 -7.98 -2.55
N SER A 106 7.34 -9.14 -2.67
CA SER A 106 6.97 -9.75 -3.97
C SER A 106 5.74 -9.13 -4.65
N VAL A 107 5.25 -7.99 -4.15
CA VAL A 107 3.98 -7.36 -4.55
C VAL A 107 4.25 -5.86 -4.75
N VAL A 108 3.75 -5.29 -5.84
CA VAL A 108 3.91 -3.86 -6.15
C VAL A 108 2.80 -3.06 -5.46
N GLY A 109 3.11 -1.87 -4.94
CA GLY A 109 2.12 -0.98 -4.34
C GLY A 109 1.78 0.20 -5.24
N GLY A 110 0.50 0.44 -5.53
CA GLY A 110 0.06 1.68 -6.17
C GLY A 110 -0.20 2.77 -5.11
N PHE A 111 0.50 3.90 -5.17
CA PHE A 111 0.34 5.00 -4.21
C PHE A 111 0.26 6.37 -4.88
N SER A 112 -0.72 7.19 -4.46
CA SER A 112 -0.89 8.56 -4.93
C SER A 112 0.22 9.48 -4.42
N ILE A 113 0.73 10.34 -5.30
CA ILE A 113 1.63 11.43 -4.90
C ILE A 113 0.78 12.53 -4.26
N CYS A 114 1.16 12.99 -3.07
CA CYS A 114 0.51 14.08 -2.34
C CYS A 114 1.30 15.39 -2.34
N SER A 115 2.56 15.38 -2.82
CA SER A 115 3.34 16.61 -3.05
C SER A 115 3.00 17.27 -4.40
N SER A 116 3.35 18.55 -4.53
CA SER A 116 3.28 19.25 -5.82
C SER A 116 4.47 18.88 -6.72
N PRO A 117 4.35 18.98 -8.06
CA PRO A 117 5.49 18.79 -8.98
C PRO A 117 6.68 19.71 -8.70
N ARG A 118 6.41 20.92 -8.18
CA ARG A 118 7.42 21.89 -7.78
C ARG A 118 8.38 21.35 -6.70
N LEU A 119 7.93 20.49 -5.77
CA LEU A 119 8.83 19.90 -4.76
C LEU A 119 9.87 18.98 -5.40
N LEU A 120 9.49 18.26 -6.45
CA LEU A 120 10.39 17.41 -7.23
C LEU A 120 11.36 18.27 -8.07
N GLU A 121 10.90 19.37 -8.65
CA GLU A 121 11.74 20.31 -9.40
C GLU A 121 12.80 20.98 -8.51
N GLN A 122 12.43 21.39 -7.29
CA GLN A 122 13.30 22.15 -6.39
C GLN A 122 14.19 21.27 -5.50
N GLU A 123 13.63 20.21 -4.92
CA GLU A 123 14.30 19.42 -3.86
C GLU A 123 14.51 17.95 -4.28
N ARG A 124 14.13 17.58 -5.50
CA ARG A 124 14.16 16.20 -5.99
C ARG A 124 13.30 15.22 -5.17
N MET A 125 12.34 15.72 -4.40
CA MET A 125 11.51 14.91 -3.52
C MET A 125 10.06 14.76 -4.00
N ILE A 126 9.48 13.60 -3.74
CA ILE A 126 8.04 13.33 -3.81
C ILE A 126 7.53 12.81 -2.47
N GLU A 127 6.27 13.07 -2.17
CA GLU A 127 5.61 12.56 -0.98
C GLU A 127 4.43 11.66 -1.35
N LEU A 128 4.26 10.55 -0.62
CA LEU A 128 3.15 9.62 -0.79
C LEU A 128 2.28 9.58 0.47
N ALA A 129 0.96 9.55 0.30
CA ALA A 129 0.01 9.34 1.39
C ALA A 129 -0.40 7.86 1.47
N VAL A 130 0.13 7.11 2.44
CA VAL A 130 -0.01 5.66 2.51
C VAL A 130 -0.98 5.27 3.63
N LYS A 131 -2.18 4.83 3.26
CA LYS A 131 -3.17 4.29 4.21
C LYS A 131 -2.77 2.88 4.68
N TYR A 132 -2.88 2.64 5.99
CA TYR A 132 -2.69 1.33 6.60
C TYR A 132 -3.70 0.33 6.03
N THR A 133 -3.18 -0.77 5.50
CA THR A 133 -3.96 -1.95 5.07
C THR A 133 -3.08 -3.19 5.19
N ASN A 134 -3.68 -4.38 5.22
CA ASN A 134 -2.94 -5.65 5.20
C ASN A 134 -2.30 -5.97 3.82
N HIS A 135 -2.12 -4.98 2.94
CA HIS A 135 -1.42 -5.13 1.66
C HIS A 135 0.10 -5.07 1.92
N PRO A 136 0.95 -5.98 1.40
CA PRO A 136 2.34 -6.09 1.85
C PRO A 136 3.17 -4.80 1.71
N PRO A 137 3.09 -4.02 0.60
CA PRO A 137 3.74 -2.71 0.51
C PRO A 137 3.28 -1.70 1.56
N ALA A 138 1.99 -1.66 1.88
CA ALA A 138 1.46 -0.75 2.90
C ALA A 138 1.93 -1.17 4.31
N LEU A 139 1.92 -2.47 4.62
CA LEU A 139 2.45 -3.00 5.88
C LEU A 139 3.95 -2.71 6.05
N TRP A 140 4.75 -2.80 4.97
CA TRP A 140 6.18 -2.50 5.03
C TRP A 140 6.43 -1.02 5.41
N ILE A 141 5.71 -0.09 4.78
CA ILE A 141 5.81 1.35 5.05
C ILE A 141 5.33 1.69 6.47
N HIS A 142 4.29 1.01 6.95
CA HIS A 142 3.76 1.23 8.30
C HIS A 142 4.64 0.63 9.40
N ASN A 143 5.15 -0.59 9.22
CA ASN A 143 5.82 -1.35 10.29
C ASN A 143 7.35 -1.31 10.22
N GLN A 144 7.94 -1.52 9.03
CA GLN A 144 9.38 -1.75 8.89
C GLN A 144 10.18 -0.45 8.73
N MET A 145 9.60 0.57 8.08
CA MET A 145 10.29 1.84 7.82
C MET A 145 10.66 2.62 9.11
N LEU A 146 10.04 2.31 10.25
CA LEU A 146 10.38 2.85 11.57
C LEU A 146 11.72 2.34 12.13
N GLN A 147 12.29 1.25 11.61
CA GLN A 147 13.57 0.73 12.08
C GLN A 147 14.79 1.47 11.50
N ILE A 148 14.61 2.32 10.48
CA ILE A 148 15.69 3.03 9.77
C ILE A 148 16.21 4.27 10.56
N ARG A 149 15.61 4.58 11.72
CA ARG A 149 16.01 5.70 12.61
C ARG A 149 16.59 5.25 13.97
N ARG A 150 17.18 4.06 14.04
CA ARG A 150 17.94 3.57 15.20
C ARG A 150 19.29 3.00 14.77
#